data_AF-A0A661MY46-F1
#
_entry.id   AF-A0A661MY46-F1
#
_cell.length_a   1.000
_cell.length_b   1.000
_cell.length_c   1.000
_cell.angle_alpha   90.00
_cell.angle_beta   90.00
_cell.angle_gamma   90.00
#
_symmetry.space_group_name_H-M   'P 1'
#
loop_
_entity.id
_entity.type
_entity.pdbx_description
1 polymer ?
#
loop_
_entity_poly.entity_id
_entity_poly.type
_entity_poly.pdbx_seq_one_letter_code
_entity_poly.pdbx_strand_id
1 'polypeptide(L)'
;MDDQDSQAEGNPPSGTAPSSLSSRRKIGRRLAQGLYYIMIGAIGVAVVVQVSRQVFFAATPPEPARFASCDEGLRELVVAIERGRHVAEWSTADGGDTDEEVALSRYRTVVETAWRHRDAVAAMCTGERRAALDAVERLRYSEEHGVRSQAGELTALRARVRKLVGQSSDEP
;
A
#
# COMPACT_ATOMS: atom_id res chain seq x y z
N MET A 1 42.21 -80.76 -6.88
CA MET A 1 41.61 -82.06 -6.55
C MET A 1 40.46 -81.77 -5.62
N ASP A 2 39.27 -81.61 -6.21
CA ASP A 2 38.23 -82.65 -6.22
C ASP A 2 37.51 -82.59 -4.86
N ASP A 3 36.22 -82.29 -4.74
CA ASP A 3 35.12 -82.91 -5.47
C ASP A 3 33.84 -82.08 -5.30
N GLN A 4 32.95 -82.25 -6.28
CA GLN A 4 31.52 -81.99 -6.16
C GLN A 4 30.93 -82.90 -5.09
N ASP A 5 30.03 -82.40 -4.23
CA ASP A 5 28.73 -83.07 -4.10
C ASP A 5 27.65 -82.21 -3.41
N SER A 6 26.52 -82.12 -4.12
CA SER A 6 25.17 -82.33 -3.62
C SER A 6 24.74 -81.77 -2.25
N GLN A 7 23.85 -80.77 -2.28
CA GLN A 7 22.47 -81.02 -1.84
C GLN A 7 21.48 -79.96 -2.34
N ALA A 8 20.39 -80.49 -2.88
CA ALA A 8 19.17 -79.80 -3.28
C ALA A 8 18.27 -79.52 -2.07
N GLU A 9 17.51 -78.43 -2.15
CA GLU A 9 16.16 -78.14 -1.60
C GLU A 9 16.10 -76.61 -1.47
N GLY A 10 15.29 -75.85 -2.22
CA GLY A 10 13.89 -76.02 -2.54
C GLY A 10 13.27 -74.61 -2.40
N ASN A 11 13.02 -73.94 -3.52
CA ASN A 11 12.33 -72.65 -3.54
C ASN A 11 10.82 -72.89 -3.26
N PRO A 12 10.12 -71.95 -2.60
CA PRO A 12 9.27 -71.10 -3.43
C PRO A 12 9.28 -69.59 -3.07
N PRO A 13 8.92 -68.74 -4.04
CA PRO A 13 9.00 -67.29 -3.95
C PRO A 13 7.98 -66.73 -2.98
N SER A 14 8.45 -66.07 -1.92
CA SER A 14 7.57 -65.29 -1.05
C SER A 14 7.42 -63.88 -1.60
N GLY A 15 6.24 -63.59 -2.14
CA GLY A 15 5.68 -62.23 -2.13
C GLY A 15 5.66 -61.49 -3.46
N THR A 16 4.71 -61.87 -4.32
CA THR A 16 3.99 -60.92 -5.18
C THR A 16 3.47 -59.75 -4.33
N ALA A 17 4.08 -58.57 -4.48
CA ALA A 17 3.40 -57.31 -4.24
C ALA A 17 2.96 -56.74 -5.60
N PRO A 18 1.64 -56.57 -5.85
CA PRO A 18 1.16 -56.03 -7.11
C PRO A 18 1.62 -54.56 -7.24
N SER A 19 2.57 -54.33 -8.12
CA SER A 19 3.15 -53.02 -8.45
C SER A 19 2.17 -52.04 -9.11
N SER A 20 0.90 -52.42 -9.30
CA SER A 20 -0.10 -51.65 -10.05
C SER A 20 -0.83 -50.56 -9.23
N LEU A 21 -0.85 -50.63 -7.90
CA LEU A 21 -1.51 -49.61 -7.07
C LEU A 21 -0.68 -48.33 -6.91
N SER A 22 0.66 -48.42 -7.02
CA SER A 22 1.56 -47.28 -6.85
C SER A 22 1.51 -46.31 -8.05
N SER A 23 1.24 -46.82 -9.25
CA SER A 23 1.20 -46.01 -10.49
C SER A 23 -0.08 -45.17 -10.58
N ARG A 24 -1.24 -45.71 -10.16
CA ARG A 24 -2.50 -44.92 -10.07
C ARG A 24 -2.43 -43.78 -9.05
N ARG A 25 -1.74 -43.96 -7.92
CA ARG A 25 -1.54 -42.89 -6.92
C ARG A 25 -0.69 -41.73 -7.43
N LYS A 26 0.33 -42.02 -8.27
CA LYS A 26 1.19 -40.98 -8.86
C LYS A 26 0.44 -40.10 -9.87
N ILE A 27 -0.50 -40.68 -10.63
CA ILE A 27 -1.37 -39.95 -11.57
C ILE A 27 -2.36 -39.06 -10.81
N GLY A 28 -3.00 -39.59 -9.76
CA GLY A 28 -3.91 -38.81 -8.92
C GLY A 28 -3.25 -37.58 -8.29
N ARG A 29 -1.99 -37.70 -7.86
CA ARG A 29 -1.24 -36.58 -7.29
C ARG A 29 -0.96 -35.47 -8.30
N ARG A 30 -0.61 -35.81 -9.55
CA ARG A 30 -0.38 -34.81 -10.61
C ARG A 30 -1.67 -34.10 -11.01
N LEU A 31 -2.80 -34.83 -11.02
CA LEU A 31 -4.10 -34.24 -11.31
C LEU A 31 -4.54 -33.27 -10.20
N ALA A 32 -4.38 -33.66 -8.93
CA ALA A 32 -4.65 -32.80 -7.78
C ALA A 32 -3.75 -31.54 -7.78
N GLN A 33 -2.46 -31.70 -8.12
CA GLN A 33 -1.53 -30.59 -8.23
C GLN A 33 -1.89 -29.63 -9.37
N GLY A 34 -2.32 -30.15 -10.52
CA GLY A 34 -2.83 -29.33 -11.63
C GLY A 34 -4.07 -28.54 -11.24
N LEU A 35 -5.06 -29.20 -10.62
CA LEU A 35 -6.28 -28.55 -10.13
C LEU A 35 -5.98 -27.46 -9.10
N TYR A 36 -5.02 -27.71 -8.19
CA TYR A 36 -4.60 -26.73 -7.19
C TYR A 36 -4.02 -25.46 -7.82
N TYR A 37 -3.11 -25.60 -8.79
CA TYR A 37 -2.53 -24.44 -9.48
C TYR A 37 -3.55 -23.70 -10.33
N ILE A 38 -4.46 -24.41 -11.01
CA ILE A 38 -5.55 -23.81 -11.77
C ILE A 38 -6.45 -22.99 -10.83
N MET A 39 -6.82 -23.55 -9.67
CA MET A 39 -7.64 -22.86 -8.68
C MET A 39 -6.97 -21.59 -8.16
N ILE A 40 -5.69 -21.66 -7.77
CA ILE A 40 -4.94 -20.47 -7.33
C ILE A 40 -4.84 -19.44 -8.44
N GLY A 41 -4.54 -19.87 -9.67
CA GLY A 41 -4.49 -18.98 -10.83
C GLY A 41 -5.83 -18.29 -11.07
N ALA A 42 -6.94 -19.03 -10.99
CA ALA A 42 -8.28 -18.48 -11.14
C ALA A 42 -8.63 -17.47 -10.04
N ILE A 43 -8.28 -17.75 -8.78
CA ILE A 43 -8.46 -16.80 -7.66
C ILE A 43 -7.63 -15.54 -7.90
N GLY A 44 -6.36 -15.68 -8.27
CA GLY A 44 -5.49 -14.55 -8.56
C GLY A 44 -6.05 -13.66 -9.69
N VAL A 45 -6.47 -14.28 -10.80
CA VAL A 45 -7.10 -13.57 -11.92
C VAL A 45 -8.40 -12.89 -11.48
N ALA A 46 -9.25 -13.57 -10.69
CA ALA A 46 -10.49 -12.99 -10.18
C ALA A 46 -10.23 -11.77 -9.30
N VAL A 47 -9.23 -11.83 -8.41
CA VAL A 47 -8.83 -10.69 -7.56
C VAL A 47 -8.32 -9.53 -8.42
N VAL A 48 -7.43 -9.79 -9.38
CA VAL A 48 -6.94 -8.74 -10.30
C VAL A 48 -8.08 -8.10 -11.07
N VAL A 49 -9.03 -8.89 -11.57
CA VAL A 49 -10.21 -8.39 -12.29
C VAL A 49 -11.11 -7.58 -11.36
N GLN A 50 -11.37 -8.03 -10.13
CA GLN A 50 -12.20 -7.28 -9.18
C GLN A 50 -11.57 -5.94 -8.81
N VAL A 51 -10.28 -5.92 -8.47
CA VAL A 51 -9.54 -4.69 -8.14
C VAL A 51 -9.48 -3.76 -9.34
N SER A 52 -9.17 -4.28 -10.54
CA SER A 52 -9.19 -3.49 -11.77
C SER A 52 -10.57 -2.90 -12.02
N ARG A 53 -11.64 -3.68 -11.84
CA ARG A 53 -13.00 -3.18 -11.97
C ARG A 53 -13.34 -2.13 -10.94
N GLN A 54 -12.88 -2.26 -9.70
CA GLN A 54 -13.09 -1.25 -8.68
C GLN A 54 -12.40 0.07 -9.03
N VAL A 55 -11.14 0.00 -9.47
CA VAL A 55 -10.35 1.20 -9.82
C VAL A 55 -10.85 1.87 -11.11
N PHE A 56 -11.20 1.09 -12.14
CA PHE A 56 -11.55 1.64 -13.45
C PHE A 56 -13.06 1.84 -13.69
N PHE A 57 -13.92 1.06 -13.03
CA PHE A 57 -15.36 1.01 -13.37
C PHE A 57 -16.29 1.21 -12.17
N ALA A 58 -15.87 0.86 -10.95
CA ALA A 58 -16.55 1.32 -9.75
C ALA A 58 -16.05 2.73 -9.43
N ALA A 59 -16.34 3.66 -10.35
CA ALA A 59 -16.49 5.05 -9.98
C ALA A 59 -17.46 5.01 -8.79
N THR A 60 -16.93 5.21 -7.58
CA THR A 60 -17.77 5.60 -6.46
C THR A 60 -18.57 6.76 -7.02
N PRO A 61 -19.92 6.68 -7.09
CA PRO A 61 -20.69 7.74 -7.72
C PRO A 61 -20.18 9.03 -7.09
N PRO A 62 -19.66 9.98 -7.90
CA PRO A 62 -19.06 11.18 -7.34
C PRO A 62 -20.09 11.72 -6.38
N GLU A 63 -19.72 11.83 -5.09
CA GLU A 63 -20.64 12.40 -4.12
C GLU A 63 -21.24 13.65 -4.75
N PRO A 64 -22.57 13.83 -4.66
CA PRO A 64 -23.30 14.81 -5.46
C PRO A 64 -22.51 16.10 -5.47
N ALA A 65 -22.18 16.60 -6.67
CA ALA A 65 -21.20 17.66 -6.86
C ALA A 65 -21.43 18.76 -5.82
N ARG A 66 -20.57 18.78 -4.80
CA ARG A 66 -20.68 19.74 -3.69
C ARG A 66 -20.51 21.17 -4.21
N PHE A 67 -19.89 21.30 -5.37
CA PHE A 67 -19.55 22.54 -6.04
C PHE A 67 -20.45 22.73 -7.26
N ALA A 68 -20.95 23.96 -7.44
CA ALA A 68 -21.78 24.33 -8.58
C ALA A 68 -20.96 24.53 -9.86
N SER A 69 -19.63 24.66 -9.76
CA SER A 69 -18.74 24.89 -10.89
C SER A 69 -17.32 24.33 -10.66
N CYS A 70 -16.58 24.14 -11.77
CA CYS A 70 -15.15 23.81 -11.73
C CYS A 70 -14.33 24.85 -10.95
N ASP A 71 -14.65 26.14 -11.09
CA ASP A 71 -13.92 27.23 -10.45
C ASP A 71 -14.06 27.21 -8.93
N GLU A 72 -15.28 26.92 -8.47
CA GLU A 72 -15.57 26.74 -7.06
C GLU A 72 -14.83 25.52 -6.50
N GLY A 73 -14.87 24.40 -7.23
CA GLY A 73 -14.11 23.20 -6.87
C GLY A 73 -12.60 23.45 -6.77
N LEU A 74 -12.02 24.13 -7.75
CA LEU A 74 -10.58 24.49 -7.73
C LEU A 74 -10.24 25.39 -6.55
N ARG A 75 -11.08 26.40 -6.26
CA ARG A 75 -10.86 27.30 -5.12
C ARG A 75 -10.89 26.53 -3.81
N GLU A 76 -11.86 25.66 -3.62
CA GLU A 76 -11.98 24.86 -2.39
C GLU A 76 -10.81 23.90 -2.22
N LEU A 77 -10.29 23.31 -3.30
CA LEU A 77 -9.08 22.49 -3.25
C LEU A 77 -7.85 23.29 -2.82
N VAL A 78 -7.65 24.50 -3.34
CA VAL A 78 -6.56 25.39 -2.92
C VAL A 78 -6.69 25.80 -1.46
N VAL A 79 -7.90 26.24 -1.06
CA VAL A 79 -8.19 26.63 0.33
C VAL A 79 -7.95 25.47 1.30
N ALA A 80 -8.27 24.24 0.91
CA ALA A 80 -8.01 23.05 1.72
C ALA A 80 -6.51 22.79 1.93
N ILE A 81 -5.69 22.99 0.89
CA ILE A 81 -4.21 22.89 0.99
C ILE A 81 -3.68 23.94 1.95
N GLU A 82 -4.10 25.20 1.80
CA GLU A 82 -3.67 26.31 2.66
C GLU A 82 -4.06 26.08 4.13
N ARG A 83 -5.30 25.63 4.39
CA ARG A 83 -5.76 25.25 5.73
C ARG A 83 -4.95 24.08 6.29
N GLY A 84 -4.67 23.06 5.47
CA GLY A 84 -3.87 21.92 5.86
C GLY A 84 -2.48 22.34 6.33
N ARG A 85 -1.85 23.24 5.57
CA ARG A 85 -0.55 23.82 5.93
C ARG A 85 -0.62 24.60 7.24
N HIS A 86 -1.60 25.48 7.39
CA HIS A 86 -1.78 26.28 8.60
C HIS A 86 -1.98 25.40 9.86
N VAL A 87 -2.77 24.32 9.76
CA VAL A 87 -2.98 23.40 10.90
C VAL A 87 -1.72 22.61 11.23
N ALA A 88 -0.90 22.26 10.24
CA ALA A 88 0.40 21.64 10.46
C ALA A 88 1.35 22.58 11.22
N GLU A 89 1.41 23.87 10.82
CA GLU A 89 2.27 24.90 11.43
C GLU A 89 1.83 25.29 12.86
N TRP A 90 0.53 25.49 13.10
CA TRP A 90 -0.01 26.06 14.35
C TRP A 90 -0.07 25.11 15.55
N SER A 91 0.24 23.84 15.34
CA SER A 91 0.24 22.86 16.42
C SER A 91 1.44 22.96 17.39
N THR A 92 2.10 24.10 17.38
CA THR A 92 3.40 24.40 17.98
C THR A 92 3.33 25.24 19.26
N ALA A 93 2.15 25.65 19.73
CA ALA A 93 2.02 26.58 20.85
C ALA A 93 2.69 26.11 22.17
N ASP A 94 2.72 24.81 22.46
CA ASP A 94 3.25 24.26 23.73
C ASP A 94 4.45 23.31 23.58
N GLY A 95 5.16 23.33 22.44
CA GLY A 95 6.50 22.71 22.38
C GLY A 95 6.58 21.20 22.63
N GLY A 96 5.51 20.45 22.37
CA GLY A 96 5.58 18.99 22.29
C GLY A 96 6.48 18.54 21.15
N ASP A 97 7.23 17.44 21.36
CA ASP A 97 8.03 16.79 20.33
C ASP A 97 7.18 16.58 19.08
N THR A 98 7.50 17.31 18.02
CA THR A 98 6.72 17.31 16.79
C THR A 98 7.19 16.13 15.97
N ASP A 99 6.55 14.99 16.18
CA ASP A 99 6.73 13.88 15.26
C ASP A 99 6.30 14.33 13.86
N GLU A 100 7.19 14.13 12.89
CA GLU A 100 6.98 14.39 11.47
C GLU A 100 5.65 13.78 11.01
N GLU A 101 5.37 12.57 11.48
CA GLU A 101 4.16 11.84 11.13
C GLU A 101 2.89 12.51 11.68
N VAL A 102 2.98 13.16 12.85
CA VAL A 102 1.84 13.88 13.45
C VAL A 102 1.51 15.14 12.66
N ALA A 103 2.51 15.91 12.25
CA ALA A 103 2.30 17.10 11.42
C ALA A 103 1.70 16.71 10.06
N LEU A 104 2.24 15.66 9.45
CA LEU A 104 1.78 15.12 8.18
C LEU A 104 0.35 14.56 8.25
N SER A 105 0.02 13.81 9.30
CA SER A 105 -1.31 13.26 9.54
C SER A 105 -2.39 14.35 9.65
N ARG A 106 -2.08 15.44 10.35
CA ARG A 106 -2.97 16.60 10.45
C ARG A 106 -3.19 17.28 9.10
N TYR A 107 -2.12 17.54 8.36
CA TYR A 107 -2.21 18.07 7.00
C TYR A 107 -3.12 17.21 6.13
N ARG A 108 -2.87 15.88 6.10
CA ARG A 108 -3.66 14.93 5.32
C ARG A 108 -5.13 14.91 5.72
N THR A 109 -5.43 14.94 7.01
CA THR A 109 -6.81 14.91 7.52
C THR A 109 -7.63 16.11 7.02
N VAL A 110 -7.02 17.31 7.01
CA VAL A 110 -7.69 18.53 6.53
C VAL A 110 -7.88 18.49 5.01
N VAL A 111 -6.82 18.14 4.27
CA VAL A 111 -6.83 18.12 2.81
C VAL A 111 -7.77 17.05 2.26
N GLU A 112 -7.79 15.86 2.86
CA GLU A 112 -8.56 14.69 2.39
C GLU A 112 -10.06 14.99 2.29
N THR A 113 -10.58 15.82 3.19
CA THR A 113 -12.01 16.16 3.20
C THR A 113 -12.45 16.84 1.90
N ALA A 114 -11.66 17.79 1.38
CA ALA A 114 -11.93 18.40 0.08
C ALA A 114 -11.53 17.48 -1.08
N TRP A 115 -10.46 16.71 -0.90
CA TRP A 115 -9.87 15.89 -1.95
C TRP A 115 -10.73 14.70 -2.37
N ARG A 116 -11.61 14.19 -1.49
CA ARG A 116 -12.60 13.16 -1.85
C ARG A 116 -13.49 13.56 -3.03
N HIS A 117 -13.68 14.86 -3.25
CA HIS A 117 -14.50 15.38 -4.36
C HIS A 117 -13.67 15.77 -5.59
N ARG A 118 -12.35 15.53 -5.61
CA ARG A 118 -11.46 15.91 -6.71
C ARG A 118 -11.93 15.36 -8.05
N ASP A 119 -12.37 14.11 -8.12
CA ASP A 119 -12.80 13.50 -9.38
C ASP A 119 -14.09 14.13 -9.91
N ALA A 120 -15.00 14.58 -9.02
CA ALA A 120 -16.17 15.35 -9.41
C ALA A 120 -15.76 16.72 -9.99
N VAL A 121 -14.77 17.39 -9.39
CA VAL A 121 -14.18 18.63 -9.93
C VAL A 121 -13.53 18.37 -11.29
N ALA A 122 -12.76 17.29 -11.43
CA ALA A 122 -12.11 16.90 -12.67
C ALA A 122 -13.11 16.67 -13.82
N ALA A 123 -14.26 16.07 -13.53
CA ALA A 123 -15.33 15.86 -14.51
C ALA A 123 -15.95 17.17 -15.01
N MET A 124 -15.94 18.23 -14.20
CA MET A 124 -16.46 19.55 -14.57
C MET A 124 -15.42 20.45 -15.26
N CYS A 125 -14.13 20.17 -15.10
CA CYS A 125 -13.05 21.00 -15.62
C CYS A 125 -12.57 20.57 -17.01
N THR A 126 -12.54 21.50 -17.97
CA THR A 126 -12.05 21.27 -19.34
C THR A 126 -11.04 22.34 -19.76
N GLY A 127 -10.24 22.06 -20.81
CA GLY A 127 -9.27 23.02 -21.35
C GLY A 127 -8.27 23.53 -20.32
N GLU A 128 -8.10 24.85 -20.25
CA GLU A 128 -7.18 25.50 -19.29
C GLU A 128 -7.52 25.19 -17.83
N ARG A 129 -8.80 25.02 -17.50
CA ARG A 129 -9.21 24.66 -16.14
C ARG A 129 -8.78 23.26 -15.74
N ARG A 130 -8.69 22.34 -16.70
CA ARG A 130 -8.12 21.01 -16.46
C ARG A 130 -6.64 21.09 -16.13
N ALA A 131 -5.89 21.97 -16.82
CA ALA A 131 -4.48 22.24 -16.51
C ALA A 131 -4.30 22.93 -15.15
N ALA A 132 -5.23 23.81 -14.76
CA ALA A 132 -5.24 24.40 -13.42
C ALA A 132 -5.41 23.34 -12.33
N LEU A 133 -6.31 22.35 -12.53
CA LEU A 133 -6.44 21.22 -11.59
C LEU A 133 -5.13 20.44 -11.44
N ASP A 134 -4.44 20.17 -12.55
CA ASP A 134 -3.14 19.47 -12.51
C ASP A 134 -2.08 20.29 -11.76
N ALA A 135 -2.10 21.62 -11.87
CA ALA A 135 -1.22 22.50 -11.10
C ALA A 135 -1.54 22.45 -9.59
N VAL A 136 -2.82 22.42 -9.22
CA VAL A 136 -3.27 22.28 -7.83
C VAL A 136 -2.88 20.91 -7.24
N GLU A 137 -2.89 19.85 -8.04
CA GLU A 137 -2.39 18.53 -7.65
C GLU A 137 -0.89 18.53 -7.37
N ARG A 138 -0.10 19.16 -8.25
CA ARG A 138 1.34 19.34 -8.02
C ARG A 138 1.60 20.18 -6.78
N LEU A 139 0.81 21.23 -6.54
CA LEU A 139 0.90 22.06 -5.35
C LEU A 139 0.67 21.23 -4.08
N ARG A 140 -0.39 20.41 -4.04
CA ARG A 140 -0.67 19.52 -2.91
C ARG A 140 0.52 18.61 -2.60
N TYR A 141 1.10 18.01 -3.64
CA TYR A 141 2.24 17.11 -3.49
C TYR A 141 3.48 17.85 -2.95
N SER A 142 3.76 19.05 -3.47
CA SER A 142 4.87 19.87 -2.97
C SER A 142 4.67 20.32 -1.52
N GLU A 143 3.44 20.68 -1.14
CA GLU A 143 3.12 21.09 0.24
C GLU A 143 3.21 19.91 1.21
N GLU A 144 2.75 18.71 0.82
CA GLU A 144 2.93 17.50 1.63
C GLU A 144 4.42 17.20 1.87
N HIS A 145 5.25 17.38 0.84
CA HIS A 145 6.70 17.23 0.98
C HIS A 145 7.32 18.34 1.84
N GLY A 146 6.85 19.58 1.69
CA GLY A 146 7.28 20.74 2.48
C GLY A 146 7.00 20.58 3.97
N VAL A 147 5.78 20.16 4.34
CA VAL A 147 5.39 19.90 5.74
C VAL A 147 6.31 18.86 6.36
N ARG A 148 6.60 17.79 5.62
CA ARG A 148 7.51 16.73 6.07
C ARG A 148 8.91 17.27 6.35
N SER A 149 9.48 18.00 5.40
CA SER A 149 10.83 18.58 5.53
C SER A 149 10.91 19.54 6.71
N GLN A 150 9.95 20.46 6.84
CA GLN A 150 9.92 21.46 7.91
C GLN A 150 9.79 20.82 9.30
N ALA A 151 8.92 19.81 9.44
CA ALA A 151 8.76 19.10 10.70
C ALA A 151 10.06 18.36 11.10
N GLY A 152 10.71 17.69 10.15
CA GLY A 152 11.99 17.01 10.38
C GLY A 152 13.11 17.97 10.80
N GLU A 153 13.22 19.12 10.13
CA GLU A 153 14.20 20.16 10.46
C GLU A 153 14.00 20.74 11.87
N LEU A 154 12.75 21.02 12.24
CA LEU A 154 12.40 21.52 13.57
C LEU A 154 12.71 20.50 14.67
N THR A 155 12.42 19.22 14.44
CA THR A 155 12.73 18.16 15.41
C THR A 155 14.22 17.97 15.59
N ALA A 156 15.00 17.98 14.51
CA ALA A 156 16.46 17.96 14.58
C ALA A 156 17.01 19.19 15.32
N LEU A 157 16.44 20.38 15.08
CA LEU A 157 16.84 21.60 15.75
C LEU A 157 16.56 21.55 17.25
N ARG A 158 15.36 21.10 17.68
CA ARG A 158 15.02 20.95 19.10
C ARG A 158 15.93 19.95 19.80
N ALA A 159 16.24 18.82 19.16
CA ALA A 159 17.18 17.85 19.70
C ALA A 159 18.57 18.46 19.92
N ARG A 160 19.07 19.26 18.97
CA ARG A 160 20.34 20.00 19.12
C ARG A 160 20.29 21.02 20.25
N VAL A 161 19.23 21.84 20.34
CA VAL A 161 19.07 22.84 21.39
C VAL A 161 19.02 22.18 22.77
N ARG A 162 18.25 21.09 22.94
CA ARG A 162 18.22 20.34 24.21
C ARG A 162 19.58 19.80 24.60
N LYS A 163 20.35 19.26 23.64
CA LYS A 163 21.71 18.79 23.88
C LYS A 163 22.62 19.92 24.38
N LEU A 164 22.58 21.08 23.75
CA LEU A 164 23.39 22.24 24.13
C LEU A 164 23.02 22.78 25.52
N VAL A 165 21.71 22.92 25.81
CA VAL A 165 21.23 23.39 27.12
C VAL A 165 21.53 22.38 28.24
N GLY A 166 21.40 21.08 27.95
CA GLY A 166 21.78 20.01 28.87
C GLY A 166 23.27 20.04 29.20
N GLN A 167 24.13 20.24 28.18
CA GLN A 167 25.58 20.36 28.36
C GLN A 167 25.99 21.59 29.17
N SER A 168 25.32 22.73 29.00
CA SER A 168 25.60 23.94 29.80
C SER A 168 25.18 23.82 31.27
N SER A 169 24.37 22.81 31.61
CA SER A 169 23.92 22.57 32.99
C SER A 169 24.89 21.67 33.79
N ASP A 170 25.86 21.06 33.12
CA ASP A 170 26.85 20.12 33.70
C ASP A 170 28.25 20.74 33.90
N GLU A 171 28.42 22.06 33.66
CA GLU A 171 29.70 22.77 33.88
C GLU A 171 29.67 23.47 35.26
N PRO A 172 30.50 23.05 36.25
CA PRO A 172 30.51 23.57 37.62
C PRO A 172 31.19 24.92 37.80
#